data_AF-A0A9Q1DXB0-F1
#
_entry.id   AF-A0A9Q1DXB0-F1
#
_cell.length_a   1.000
_cell.length_b   1.000
_cell.length_c   1.000
_cell.angle_alpha   90.00
_cell.angle_beta   90.00
_cell.angle_gamma   90.00
#
_symmetry.space_group_name_H-M   'P 1'
#
loop_
_entity.id
_entity.type
_entity.pdbx_description
1 polymer ?
#
loop_
_entity_poly.entity_id
_entity_poly.type
_entity_poly.pdbx_seq_one_letter_code
_entity_poly.pdbx_strand_id
1 'polypeptide(L)'
;MDVSAVNSLSFEEFVEIFGNVVEKCPLVAAAVWSQRPFTSLGDIEAAIADFIDGLSDSGKEGILRCHPDLAGRDVQRGTLTPESQAEQSQAGLTQLEPEELAQIGALNAQYKQRFGFPFVICARMNDRPAILAQLSQRLGNKPAHELLGAIQEVKRICNLRLQALVRPILPAPAQLSSTPPKL
;
A
#
# COMPACT_ATOMS: atom_id res chain seq x y z
N MET A 1 6.68 16.16 -1.95
CA MET A 1 8.06 16.65 -2.19
C MET A 1 8.58 16.08 -3.51
N ASP A 2 9.64 16.62 -4.09
CA ASP A 2 10.32 15.99 -5.24
C ASP A 2 11.44 15.05 -4.77
N VAL A 3 12.05 14.29 -5.69
CA VAL A 3 13.08 13.30 -5.33
C VAL A 3 14.37 13.94 -4.78
N SER A 4 14.68 15.18 -5.18
CA SER A 4 15.85 15.91 -4.67
C SER A 4 15.69 16.24 -3.19
N ALA A 5 14.49 16.68 -2.79
CA ALA A 5 14.14 16.88 -1.40
C ALA A 5 14.22 15.57 -0.61
N VAL A 6 13.69 14.46 -1.16
CA VAL A 6 13.82 13.12 -0.53
C VAL A 6 15.29 12.74 -0.29
N ASN A 7 16.15 12.96 -1.28
CA ASN A 7 17.59 12.69 -1.18
C ASN A 7 18.33 13.58 -0.18
N SER A 8 17.70 14.63 0.34
CA SER A 8 18.31 15.54 1.31
C SER A 8 17.84 15.28 2.75
N LEU A 9 16.85 14.40 2.95
CA LEU A 9 16.34 14.07 4.28
C LEU A 9 17.38 13.33 5.12
N SER A 10 17.43 13.65 6.40
CA SER A 10 18.08 12.80 7.41
C SER A 10 17.39 11.43 7.48
N PHE A 11 18.03 10.49 8.19
CA PHE A 11 17.43 9.16 8.38
C PHE A 11 16.12 9.27 9.17
N GLU A 12 16.13 10.08 10.23
CA GLU A 12 15.00 10.31 11.12
C GLU A 12 13.82 10.92 10.36
N GLU A 13 14.05 11.98 9.58
CA GLU A 13 13.01 12.62 8.77
C GLU A 13 12.45 11.67 7.71
N PHE A 14 13.31 10.87 7.06
CA PHE A 14 12.85 9.90 6.07
C PHE A 14 11.96 8.83 6.69
N VAL A 15 12.35 8.28 7.84
CA VAL A 15 11.52 7.27 8.53
C VAL A 15 10.23 7.89 9.06
N GLU A 16 10.24 9.14 9.52
CA GLU A 16 9.03 9.86 9.94
C GLU A 16 8.04 10.03 8.77
N ILE A 17 8.52 10.42 7.59
CA ILE A 17 7.68 10.68 6.41
C ILE A 17 7.23 9.38 5.73
N PHE A 18 8.14 8.42 5.57
CA PHE A 18 7.90 7.21 4.77
C PHE A 18 7.62 5.97 5.61
N GLY A 19 7.70 6.05 6.94
CA GLY A 19 7.64 4.89 7.84
C GLY A 19 6.33 4.09 7.80
N ASN A 20 5.26 4.67 7.25
CA ASN A 20 3.98 3.98 7.11
C ASN A 20 3.56 3.75 5.64
N VAL A 21 4.49 3.87 4.66
CA VAL A 21 4.16 3.48 3.27
C VAL A 21 3.89 1.98 3.13
N VAL A 22 4.50 1.18 4.00
CA VAL A 22 4.08 -0.20 4.29
C VAL A 22 3.48 -0.18 5.69
N GLU A 23 2.22 -0.59 5.82
CA GLU A 23 1.42 -0.44 7.03
C GLU A 23 2.16 -0.99 8.28
N LYS A 24 2.38 -0.11 9.27
CA LYS A 24 3.07 -0.39 10.54
C LYS A 24 4.44 -1.05 10.39
N CYS A 25 5.11 -0.86 9.25
CA CYS A 25 6.42 -1.45 8.94
C CYS A 25 7.50 -0.39 8.66
N PRO A 26 7.86 0.46 9.63
CA PRO A 26 8.86 1.53 9.42
C PRO A 26 10.26 0.99 9.08
N LEU A 27 10.55 -0.27 9.41
CA LEU A 27 11.79 -0.94 9.03
C LEU A 27 12.03 -0.96 7.52
N VAL A 28 10.96 -1.05 6.71
CA VAL A 28 11.09 -1.05 5.25
C VAL A 28 11.64 0.30 4.77
N ALA A 29 11.08 1.40 5.26
CA ALA A 29 11.57 2.74 4.95
C ALA A 29 13.01 2.95 5.45
N ALA A 30 13.29 2.52 6.68
CA ALA A 30 14.63 2.60 7.27
C ALA A 30 15.69 1.87 6.45
N ALA A 31 15.38 0.66 5.96
CA ALA A 31 16.30 -0.11 5.13
C ALA A 31 16.53 0.56 3.76
N VAL A 32 15.45 1.05 3.13
CA VAL A 32 15.50 1.66 1.80
C VAL A 32 16.24 3.00 1.81
N TRP A 33 16.22 3.76 2.92
CA TRP A 33 16.97 5.03 3.03
C TRP A 33 18.46 4.91 2.70
N SER A 34 19.06 3.74 2.98
CA SER A 34 20.48 3.46 2.71
C SER A 34 20.82 3.31 1.23
N GLN A 35 19.81 3.22 0.34
CA GLN A 35 19.98 3.06 -1.10
C GLN A 35 20.01 4.40 -1.86
N ARG A 36 19.89 5.52 -1.16
CA ARG A 36 19.98 6.86 -1.75
C ARG A 36 21.37 7.10 -2.38
N PRO A 37 21.46 7.97 -3.40
CA PRO A 37 20.38 8.80 -3.94
C PRO A 37 19.46 8.07 -4.92
N PHE A 38 18.16 8.37 -4.86
CA PHE A 38 17.18 7.91 -5.84
C PHE A 38 17.10 8.87 -7.04
N THR A 39 16.92 8.35 -8.25
CA THR A 39 16.76 9.19 -9.45
C THR A 39 15.31 9.54 -9.75
N SER A 40 14.36 8.73 -9.26
CA SER A 40 12.93 8.87 -9.53
C SER A 40 12.06 8.32 -8.39
N LEU A 41 10.75 8.59 -8.45
CA LEU A 41 9.78 7.89 -7.59
C LEU A 41 9.78 6.37 -7.86
N GLY A 42 9.94 5.98 -9.14
CA GLY A 42 10.02 4.57 -9.53
C GLY A 42 11.20 3.85 -8.88
N ASP A 43 12.31 4.54 -8.64
CA ASP A 43 13.47 3.96 -7.93
C ASP A 43 13.15 3.66 -6.47
N ILE A 44 12.37 4.52 -5.81
CA ILE A 44 11.93 4.31 -4.42
C ILE A 44 10.95 3.14 -4.36
N GLU A 45 9.98 3.09 -5.29
CA GLU A 45 9.03 1.98 -5.43
C GLU A 45 9.77 0.65 -5.66
N ALA A 46 10.76 0.64 -6.56
CA ALA A 46 11.59 -0.53 -6.85
C ALA A 46 12.42 -0.97 -5.64
N ALA A 47 13.09 -0.04 -4.95
CA ALA A 47 13.88 -0.36 -3.77
C ALA A 47 13.03 -0.98 -2.64
N ILE A 48 11.80 -0.51 -2.44
CA ILE A 48 10.85 -1.10 -1.49
C ILE A 48 10.40 -2.49 -1.96
N ALA A 49 10.05 -2.63 -3.24
CA ALA A 49 9.63 -3.91 -3.81
C ALA A 49 10.72 -4.97 -3.67
N ASP A 50 11.97 -4.63 -3.99
CA ASP A 50 13.14 -5.49 -3.89
C ASP A 50 13.41 -5.90 -2.43
N PHE A 51 13.30 -4.96 -1.49
CA PHE A 51 13.41 -5.27 -0.07
C PHE A 51 12.37 -6.29 0.37
N ILE A 52 11.09 -6.09 0.01
CA ILE A 52 10.00 -7.01 0.35
C ILE A 52 10.19 -8.37 -0.32
N ASP A 53 10.61 -8.41 -1.59
CA ASP A 53 10.80 -9.65 -2.33
C ASP A 53 11.98 -10.48 -1.78
N GLY A 54 13.02 -9.81 -1.30
CA GLY A 54 14.18 -10.41 -0.64
C GLY A 54 13.87 -11.01 0.74
N LEU A 55 12.71 -10.72 1.34
CA LEU A 55 12.30 -11.34 2.60
C LEU A 55 11.96 -12.82 2.41
N SER A 56 12.23 -13.61 3.46
CA SER A 56 11.67 -14.94 3.59
C SER A 56 10.13 -14.90 3.61
N ASP A 57 9.50 -16.04 3.36
CA ASP A 57 8.03 -16.17 3.42
C ASP A 57 7.48 -15.71 4.78
N SER A 58 8.14 -16.07 5.89
CA SER A 58 7.75 -15.61 7.23
C SER A 58 7.84 -14.09 7.40
N GLY A 59 8.80 -13.44 6.74
CA GLY A 59 8.92 -11.98 6.73
C GLY A 59 7.79 -11.32 5.94
N LYS A 60 7.46 -11.89 4.78
CA LYS A 60 6.31 -11.48 3.95
C LYS A 60 4.98 -11.63 4.71
N GLU A 61 4.77 -12.77 5.35
CA GLU A 61 3.60 -12.97 6.21
C GLU A 61 3.58 -11.99 7.41
N GLY A 62 4.74 -11.64 7.96
CA GLY A 62 4.88 -10.63 9.00
C GLY A 62 4.32 -9.27 8.57
N ILE A 63 4.69 -8.81 7.37
CA ILE A 63 4.14 -7.57 6.78
C ILE A 63 2.61 -7.67 6.65
N LEU A 64 2.09 -8.79 6.15
CA LEU A 64 0.64 -8.98 6.02
C LEU A 64 -0.06 -8.91 7.37
N ARG A 65 0.53 -9.49 8.43
CA ARG A 65 -0.02 -9.46 9.80
C ARG A 65 -0.01 -8.06 10.43
N CYS A 66 0.79 -7.13 9.92
CA CYS A 66 0.75 -5.73 10.35
C CYS A 66 -0.49 -4.98 9.83
N HIS A 67 -1.13 -5.47 8.76
CA HIS A 67 -2.29 -4.83 8.18
C HIS A 67 -3.57 -5.08 9.01
N PRO A 68 -4.41 -4.04 9.23
CA PRO A 68 -5.70 -4.22 9.87
C PRO A 68 -6.67 -4.99 8.97
N ASP A 69 -7.58 -5.76 9.56
CA ASP A 69 -8.68 -6.37 8.80
C ASP A 69 -9.55 -5.28 8.16
N LEU A 70 -10.02 -5.52 6.93
CA LEU A 70 -11.05 -4.71 6.28
C LEU A 70 -12.36 -4.80 7.07
N ALA A 71 -12.97 -3.64 7.35
CA ALA A 71 -14.17 -3.53 8.19
C ALA A 71 -14.01 -4.21 9.57
N GLY A 72 -12.78 -4.34 10.06
CA GLY A 72 -12.46 -5.05 11.29
C GLY A 72 -12.67 -4.23 12.56
N ARG A 73 -12.16 -4.78 13.68
CA ARG A 73 -12.25 -4.13 15.01
C ARG A 73 -11.60 -2.75 15.05
N ASP A 74 -10.51 -2.55 14.31
CA ASP A 74 -9.78 -1.28 14.31
C ASP A 74 -10.59 -0.16 13.63
N VAL A 75 -11.41 -0.49 12.63
CA VAL A 75 -12.37 0.44 12.01
C VAL A 75 -13.42 0.84 13.04
N GLN A 76 -14.01 -0.14 13.72
CA GLN A 76 -15.07 0.08 14.71
C GLN A 76 -14.59 0.89 15.92
N ARG A 77 -13.33 0.74 16.30
CA ARG A 77 -12.70 1.44 17.43
C ARG A 77 -12.08 2.79 17.04
N GLY A 78 -12.01 3.11 15.75
CA GLY A 78 -11.34 4.30 15.27
C GLY A 78 -9.83 4.31 15.54
N THR A 79 -9.19 3.13 15.51
CA THR A 79 -7.76 2.94 15.83
C THR A 79 -6.92 2.58 14.60
N LEU A 80 -7.44 2.82 13.40
CA LEU A 80 -6.68 2.70 12.16
C LEU A 80 -5.59 3.77 12.06
N THR A 81 -4.53 3.48 11.31
CA THR A 81 -3.61 4.52 10.84
C THR A 81 -4.37 5.51 9.93
N PRO A 82 -3.93 6.77 9.83
CA PRO A 82 -4.57 7.75 8.95
C PRO A 82 -4.73 7.25 7.51
N GLU A 83 -3.73 6.54 6.99
CA GLU A 83 -3.72 5.97 5.65
C GLU A 83 -4.75 4.84 5.51
N SER A 84 -4.76 3.85 6.43
CA SER A 84 -5.76 2.79 6.38
C SER A 84 -7.19 3.29 6.59
N GLN A 85 -7.38 4.33 7.41
CA GLN A 85 -8.67 4.98 7.56
C GLN A 85 -9.15 5.59 6.23
N ALA A 86 -8.29 6.36 5.55
CA ALA A 86 -8.62 6.95 4.27
C ALA A 86 -8.91 5.90 3.19
N GLU A 87 -8.07 4.84 3.13
CA GLU A 87 -8.20 3.73 2.18
C GLU A 87 -9.51 2.96 2.36
N GLN A 88 -9.85 2.60 3.59
CA GLN A 88 -11.08 1.85 3.88
C GLN A 88 -12.33 2.72 3.71
N SER A 89 -12.28 4.01 4.07
CA SER A 89 -13.39 4.92 3.83
C SER A 89 -13.64 5.13 2.34
N GLN A 90 -12.58 5.29 1.53
CA GLN A 90 -12.71 5.43 0.08
C GLN A 90 -13.34 4.19 -0.57
N ALA A 91 -13.05 2.99 -0.05
CA ALA A 91 -13.65 1.74 -0.51
C ALA A 91 -15.08 1.49 0.01
N GLY A 92 -15.64 2.41 0.81
CA GLY A 92 -16.99 2.27 1.38
C GLY A 92 -17.09 1.23 2.51
N LEU A 93 -15.97 0.92 3.18
CA LEU A 93 -15.92 -0.10 4.25
C LEU A 93 -16.18 0.46 5.65
N THR A 94 -16.31 1.78 5.78
CA THR A 94 -16.61 2.43 7.07
C THR A 94 -18.09 2.73 7.29
N GLN A 95 -18.94 2.44 6.30
CA GLN A 95 -20.39 2.61 6.36
C GLN A 95 -21.03 1.33 5.81
N LEU A 96 -21.04 0.29 6.64
CA LEU A 96 -21.60 -1.01 6.31
C LEU A 96 -22.85 -1.28 7.12
N GLU A 97 -23.83 -1.90 6.49
CA GLU A 97 -24.97 -2.44 7.21
C GLU A 97 -24.52 -3.61 8.11
N PRO A 98 -25.22 -3.89 9.22
CA PRO A 98 -24.83 -4.96 10.16
C PRO A 98 -24.64 -6.33 9.51
N GLU A 99 -25.43 -6.65 8.49
CA GLU A 99 -25.32 -7.91 7.74
C GLU A 99 -24.04 -7.97 6.89
N GLU A 100 -23.70 -6.89 6.19
CA GLU A 100 -22.46 -6.79 5.41
C GLU A 100 -21.23 -6.90 6.32
N LEU A 101 -21.28 -6.24 7.48
CA LEU A 101 -20.22 -6.30 8.48
C LEU A 101 -20.04 -7.72 9.03
N ALA A 102 -21.14 -8.43 9.31
CA ALA A 102 -21.09 -9.83 9.73
C ALA A 102 -20.53 -10.75 8.64
N GLN A 103 -20.91 -10.53 7.38
CA GLN A 103 -20.40 -11.28 6.24
C GLN A 103 -18.88 -11.08 6.06
N ILE A 104 -18.40 -9.83 6.05
CA ILE A 104 -16.97 -9.53 5.95
C ILE A 104 -16.22 -10.10 7.16
N GLY A 105 -16.77 -9.98 8.35
CA GLY A 105 -16.19 -10.56 9.56
C GLY A 105 -16.01 -12.08 9.47
N ALA A 106 -17.03 -12.80 8.99
CA ALA A 106 -16.97 -14.24 8.81
C ALA A 106 -15.94 -14.66 7.74
N LEU A 107 -15.87 -13.92 6.63
CA LEU A 107 -14.90 -14.18 5.55
C LEU A 107 -13.46 -13.88 5.99
N ASN A 108 -13.22 -12.78 6.70
CA ASN A 108 -11.91 -12.46 7.29
C ASN A 108 -11.46 -13.54 8.27
N ALA A 109 -12.36 -14.08 9.09
CA ALA A 109 -12.05 -15.17 10.02
C ALA A 109 -11.63 -16.45 9.28
N GLN A 110 -12.39 -16.86 8.26
CA GLN A 110 -12.06 -18.01 7.42
C GLN A 110 -10.72 -17.83 6.69
N TYR A 111 -10.49 -16.64 6.14
CA TYR A 111 -9.26 -16.32 5.43
C TYR A 111 -8.04 -16.44 6.35
N LYS A 112 -8.11 -15.83 7.54
CA LYS A 112 -7.03 -15.92 8.54
C LYS A 112 -6.82 -17.34 9.05
N GLN A 113 -7.89 -18.10 9.25
CA GLN A 113 -7.78 -19.52 9.65
C GLN A 113 -7.04 -20.34 8.59
N ARG A 114 -7.28 -20.06 7.31
CA ARG A 114 -6.68 -20.79 6.20
C ARG A 114 -5.22 -20.39 5.94
N PHE A 115 -4.93 -19.10 5.91
CA PHE A 115 -3.64 -18.58 5.44
C PHE A 115 -2.72 -18.09 6.56
N GLY A 116 -3.24 -17.85 7.77
CA GLY A 116 -2.45 -17.38 8.90
C GLY A 116 -2.05 -15.90 8.85
N PHE A 117 -2.65 -15.12 7.96
CA PHE A 117 -2.48 -13.66 7.85
C PHE A 117 -3.79 -12.99 7.38
N PRO A 118 -3.98 -11.67 7.63
CA PRO A 118 -5.15 -10.91 7.20
C PRO A 118 -5.32 -10.88 5.68
N PHE A 119 -6.58 -10.74 5.23
CA PHE A 119 -6.84 -10.46 3.82
C PHE A 119 -6.40 -9.04 3.49
N VAL A 120 -5.43 -8.91 2.58
CA VAL A 120 -4.93 -7.64 2.10
C VAL A 120 -5.31 -7.47 0.64
N ILE A 121 -5.90 -6.31 0.31
CA ILE A 121 -6.21 -5.85 -1.03
C ILE A 121 -6.02 -4.34 -1.11
N CYS A 122 -5.60 -3.82 -2.26
CA CYS A 122 -5.50 -2.38 -2.48
C CYS A 122 -6.90 -1.74 -2.52
N ALA A 123 -7.40 -1.30 -1.36
CA ALA A 123 -8.76 -0.78 -1.20
C ALA A 123 -9.05 0.43 -2.11
N ARG A 124 -8.06 1.30 -2.36
CA ARG A 124 -8.20 2.46 -3.27
C ARG A 124 -8.45 2.08 -4.74
N MET A 125 -8.20 0.83 -5.12
CA MET A 125 -8.40 0.30 -6.48
C MET A 125 -9.60 -0.63 -6.60
N ASN A 126 -10.35 -0.86 -5.52
CA ASN A 126 -11.45 -1.82 -5.48
C ASN A 126 -12.65 -1.22 -4.77
N ASP A 127 -13.83 -1.34 -5.37
CA ASP A 127 -15.07 -1.04 -4.67
C ASP A 127 -15.46 -2.20 -3.72
N ARG A 128 -16.41 -1.93 -2.83
CA ARG A 128 -16.90 -2.90 -1.86
C ARG A 128 -17.35 -4.24 -2.49
N PRO A 129 -18.14 -4.27 -3.59
CA PRO A 129 -18.47 -5.52 -4.28
C PRO A 129 -17.23 -6.28 -4.77
N ALA A 130 -16.26 -5.61 -5.38
CA ALA A 130 -15.02 -6.23 -5.83
C ALA A 130 -14.22 -6.82 -4.67
N ILE A 131 -14.15 -6.13 -3.52
CA ILE A 131 -13.48 -6.62 -2.31
C ILE A 131 -14.11 -7.93 -1.82
N LEU A 132 -15.44 -8.00 -1.73
CA LEU A 132 -16.15 -9.21 -1.30
C LEU A 132 -15.93 -10.38 -2.27
N ALA A 133 -15.98 -10.10 -3.57
CA ALA A 133 -15.72 -11.09 -4.61
C ALA A 133 -14.28 -11.62 -4.53
N GLN A 134 -13.30 -10.74 -4.38
CA GLN A 134 -11.89 -11.10 -4.26
C GLN A 134 -11.61 -11.89 -2.98
N LEU A 135 -12.19 -11.50 -1.85
CA LEU A 135 -12.06 -12.22 -0.59
C LEU A 135 -12.59 -13.65 -0.71
N SER A 136 -13.75 -13.82 -1.36
CA SER A 136 -14.35 -15.13 -1.61
C SER A 136 -13.54 -15.96 -2.61
N GLN A 137 -13.09 -15.37 -3.71
CA GLN A 137 -12.30 -16.03 -4.74
C GLN A 137 -10.95 -16.51 -4.19
N ARG A 138 -10.25 -15.65 -3.46
CA ARG A 138 -8.90 -15.91 -2.95
C ARG A 138 -8.86 -16.96 -1.84
N LEU A 139 -9.97 -17.23 -1.15
CA LEU A 139 -10.10 -18.41 -0.29
C LEU A 139 -9.85 -19.72 -1.04
N GLY A 140 -10.11 -19.78 -2.34
CA GLY A 140 -9.83 -20.94 -3.19
C GLY A 140 -8.35 -21.13 -3.55
N ASN A 141 -7.49 -20.15 -3.26
CA ASN A 141 -6.09 -20.20 -3.66
C ASN A 141 -5.29 -21.25 -2.86
N LYS A 142 -4.19 -21.70 -3.48
CA LYS A 142 -3.12 -22.43 -2.78
C LYS A 142 -2.35 -21.44 -1.90
N PRO A 143 -1.95 -21.80 -0.67
CA PRO A 143 -1.27 -20.88 0.26
C PRO A 143 -0.07 -20.14 -0.34
N ALA A 144 0.81 -20.83 -1.08
CA ALA A 144 1.97 -20.20 -1.71
C ALA A 144 1.59 -19.15 -2.77
N HIS A 145 0.54 -19.40 -3.57
CA HIS A 145 0.05 -18.41 -4.53
C HIS A 145 -0.61 -17.23 -3.84
N GLU A 146 -1.31 -17.49 -2.72
CA GLU A 146 -1.98 -16.44 -1.96
C GLU A 146 -1.00 -15.49 -1.29
N LEU A 147 0.09 -16.01 -0.73
CA LEU A 147 1.15 -15.18 -0.16
C LEU A 147 1.72 -14.22 -1.20
N LEU A 148 2.05 -14.73 -2.40
CA LEU A 148 2.55 -13.90 -3.50
C LEU A 148 1.50 -12.85 -3.92
N GLY A 149 0.24 -13.25 -4.10
CA GLY A 149 -0.84 -12.34 -4.47
C GLY A 149 -1.06 -11.24 -3.43
N ALA A 150 -1.10 -11.58 -2.15
CA ALA A 150 -1.26 -10.62 -1.07
C ALA A 150 -0.09 -9.63 -0.97
N ILE A 151 1.15 -10.09 -1.20
CA ILE A 151 2.31 -9.19 -1.26
C ILE A 151 2.24 -8.23 -2.45
N GLN A 152 1.70 -8.66 -3.60
CA GLN A 152 1.46 -7.72 -4.71
C GLN A 152 0.44 -6.65 -4.33
N GLU A 153 -0.59 -6.97 -3.56
CA GLU A 153 -1.53 -5.97 -3.02
C GLU A 153 -0.83 -4.97 -2.09
N VAL A 154 0.05 -5.44 -1.20
CA VAL A 154 0.88 -4.57 -0.34
C VAL A 154 1.71 -3.59 -1.17
N LYS A 155 2.35 -4.06 -2.24
CA LYS A 155 3.14 -3.17 -3.13
C LYS A 155 2.26 -2.13 -3.82
N ARG A 156 1.04 -2.49 -4.24
CA ARG A 156 0.10 -1.50 -4.81
C ARG A 156 -0.33 -0.44 -3.80
N ILE A 157 -0.63 -0.86 -2.56
CA ILE A 157 -0.92 0.07 -1.45
C ILE A 157 0.27 1.01 -1.23
N CYS A 158 1.48 0.45 -1.14
CA CYS A 158 2.72 1.21 -0.95
C CYS A 158 2.92 2.26 -2.05
N ASN A 159 2.78 1.88 -3.31
CA ASN A 159 2.94 2.81 -4.43
C ASN A 159 1.92 3.96 -4.37
N LEU A 160 0.66 3.67 -4.05
CA LEU A 160 -0.36 4.70 -3.90
C LEU A 160 -0.11 5.63 -2.70
N ARG A 161 0.50 5.14 -1.62
CA ARG A 161 0.94 5.96 -0.48
C ARG A 161 2.14 6.82 -0.86
N LEU A 162 3.14 6.25 -1.55
CA LEU A 162 4.32 6.98 -2.05
C LEU A 162 3.94 8.11 -3.02
N GLN A 163 3.01 7.87 -3.94
CA GLN A 163 2.51 8.87 -4.89
C GLN A 163 1.81 10.05 -4.20
N ALA A 164 1.28 9.86 -2.99
CA ALA A 164 0.71 10.96 -2.20
C ALA A 164 1.81 11.84 -1.55
N LEU A 165 3.01 11.29 -1.33
CA LEU A 165 4.13 11.96 -0.67
C LEU A 165 5.12 12.58 -1.67
N VAL A 166 5.39 11.90 -2.77
CA VAL A 166 6.42 12.24 -3.75
C VAL A 166 5.79 12.60 -5.08
N ARG A 167 6.09 13.81 -5.58
CA ARG A 167 5.64 14.26 -6.89
C ARG A 167 6.52 13.61 -7.95
N PRO A 168 5.94 13.05 -9.03
CA PRO A 168 6.75 12.60 -10.16
C PRO A 168 7.50 13.78 -10.77
N ILE A 169 8.71 13.54 -11.28
CA ILE A 169 9.39 14.51 -12.14
C ILE A 169 8.60 14.53 -13.45
N LEU A 170 7.71 15.51 -13.59
CA LEU A 170 7.08 15.77 -14.87
C LEU A 170 8.13 16.42 -15.78
N PRO A 171 8.26 15.99 -17.05
CA PRO A 171 9.08 16.73 -18.00
C PRO A 171 8.55 18.16 -18.08
N ALA A 172 9.46 19.13 -18.15
CA ALA A 172 9.08 20.54 -18.31
C ALA A 172 8.14 20.66 -19.52
N PRO A 173 7.06 21.45 -19.43
CA PRO A 173 6.17 21.65 -20.57
C PRO A 173 7.01 22.14 -21.74
N ALA A 174 6.91 21.44 -22.87
CA ALA A 174 7.61 21.82 -24.10
C ALA A 174 7.27 23.28 -24.40
N GLN A 175 8.29 24.15 -24.40
CA GLN A 175 8.12 25.52 -24.86
C GLN A 175 7.69 25.44 -26.32
N LEU A 176 6.41 25.75 -26.59
CA LEU A 176 5.91 25.97 -27.94
C LEU A 176 6.75 27.09 -28.53
N SER A 177 7.69 26.75 -29.42
CA SER A 177 8.49 27.74 -30.12
C SER A 177 7.57 28.55 -31.02
N SER A 178 7.20 29.74 -30.55
CA SER A 178 6.55 30.75 -31.38
C SER A 178 7.59 31.34 -32.33
N THR A 179 7.92 30.63 -33.41
CA THR A 179 8.52 31.26 -34.58
C THR A 179 7.45 32.14 -35.23
N PRO A 180 7.61 33.48 -35.25
CA PRO A 180 6.69 34.33 -35.98
C PRO A 180 6.85 34.06 -37.49
N PRO A 181 5.77 34.16 -38.28
CA PRO A 181 5.86 34.05 -39.73
C PRO A 181 6.75 35.18 -40.27
N LYS A 182 7.71 34.82 -41.13
CA LYS A 182 8.49 35.81 -41.89
C LYS A 182 7.52 36.55 -42.82
N LEU A 183 7.54 37.88 -42.72
CA LEU A 183 6.88 38.81 -43.64
C LEU A 183 7.47 38.70 -45.05
#